data_AF-A0A2V8BC29-F1
#
_entry.id   AF-A0A2V8BC29-F1
#
_cell.length_a   1.000
_cell.length_b   1.000
_cell.length_c   1.000
_cell.angle_alpha   90.00
_cell.angle_beta   90.00
_cell.angle_gamma   90.00
#
_symmetry.space_group_name_H-M   'P 1'
#
loop_
_entity.id
_entity.type
_entity.pdbx_description
1 polymer ?
#
loop_
_entity_poly.entity_id
_entity_poly.type
_entity_poly.pdbx_seq_one_letter_code
_entity_poly.pdbx_strand_id
1 'polypeptide(L)'
;YMGPNGRMIRTRPDRGLRKISDETGGGYFELEKSADLAPTFTKVAQELHSQYVLGFTPAQLDGRVHKLAVKMKQTGLTARARRSYLAAADKTTAGDRLEK
;
A
#
# COMPACT_ATOMS: atom_id res chain seq x y z
N TYR A 1 -7.30 25.82 1.05
CA TYR A 1 -6.62 26.88 0.27
C TYR A 1 -7.64 27.99 -0.02
N MET A 2 -7.25 29.27 0.08
CA MET A 2 -8.16 30.39 -0.19
C MET A 2 -8.19 30.63 -1.70
N GLY A 3 -9.35 30.41 -2.33
CA GLY A 3 -9.50 30.63 -3.76
C GLY A 3 -9.57 32.12 -4.12
N PRO A 4 -9.44 32.48 -5.41
CA PRO A 4 -9.41 33.87 -5.90
C PRO A 4 -10.62 34.74 -5.47
N ASN A 5 -11.74 34.11 -5.08
CA ASN A 5 -12.99 34.78 -4.74
C ASN A 5 -13.33 34.67 -3.24
N GLY A 6 -12.34 34.45 -2.36
CA GLY A 6 -12.55 34.36 -0.91
C GLY A 6 -13.33 33.14 -0.42
N ARG A 7 -13.71 32.22 -1.33
CA ARG A 7 -14.38 30.96 -0.99
C ARG A 7 -13.34 29.96 -0.49
N MET A 8 -13.60 29.39 0.69
CA MET A 8 -12.80 28.31 1.26
C MET A 8 -13.02 27.05 0.40
N ILE A 9 -12.05 26.71 -0.44
CA ILE A 9 -12.09 25.47 -1.21
C ILE A 9 -11.63 24.35 -0.29
N ARG A 10 -12.60 23.57 0.20
CA ARG A 10 -12.34 22.30 0.86
C ARG A 10 -12.21 21.24 -0.22
N THR A 11 -10.98 20.96 -0.64
CA THR A 11 -10.69 19.79 -1.49
C THR A 11 -10.98 18.53 -0.68
N ARG A 12 -11.95 17.74 -1.13
CA ARG A 12 -12.18 16.41 -0.56
C ARG A 12 -11.07 15.47 -1.03
N PRO A 13 -10.54 14.60 -0.14
CA PRO A 13 -9.60 13.57 -0.55
C PRO A 13 -10.21 12.66 -1.62
N ASP A 14 -9.40 12.21 -2.57
CA ASP A 14 -9.83 11.26 -3.59
C ASP A 14 -10.11 9.90 -2.94
N ARG A 15 -11.28 9.31 -3.25
CA ARG A 15 -11.67 7.98 -2.74
C ARG A 15 -10.70 6.87 -3.17
N GLY A 16 -9.95 7.07 -4.25
CA GLY A 16 -8.91 6.17 -4.74
C GLY A 16 -7.72 6.03 -3.78
N LEU A 17 -7.46 7.02 -2.92
CA LEU A 17 -6.31 6.99 -2.00
C LEU A 17 -6.40 5.82 -1.02
N ARG A 18 -7.58 5.58 -0.44
CA ARG A 18 -7.80 4.43 0.45
C ARG A 18 -7.50 3.11 -0.25
N LYS A 19 -7.98 2.95 -1.49
CA LYS A 19 -7.76 1.74 -2.28
C LYS A 19 -6.27 1.52 -2.55
N ILE A 20 -5.55 2.57 -2.92
CA ILE A 20 -4.12 2.49 -3.20
C ILE A 20 -3.33 2.14 -1.93
N SER A 21 -3.60 2.79 -0.81
CA SER A 21 -2.98 2.45 0.48
C SER A 21 -3.22 0.98 0.86
N ASP A 22 -4.45 0.51 0.69
CA ASP A 22 -4.84 -0.86 1.01
C ASP A 22 -4.11 -1.91 0.15
N GLU A 23 -3.86 -1.62 -1.13
CA GLU A 23 -3.13 -2.51 -2.05
C GLU A 23 -1.64 -2.61 -1.70
N THR A 24 -1.04 -1.52 -1.23
CA THR A 24 0.38 -1.48 -0.81
C THR A 24 0.58 -2.02 0.61
N GLY A 25 -0.48 -2.15 1.39
CA GLY A 25 -0.42 -2.50 2.81
C GLY A 25 -0.17 -1.30 3.74
N GLY A 26 -0.32 -0.08 3.23
CA GLY A 26 -0.22 1.15 4.01
C GLY A 26 -1.53 1.54 4.70
N GLY A 27 -1.43 2.47 5.66
CA GLY A 27 -2.59 3.10 6.30
C GLY A 27 -3.20 4.24 5.45
N TYR A 28 -4.48 4.53 5.69
CA TYR A 28 -5.16 5.73 5.21
C TYR A 28 -5.88 6.41 6.37
N PHE A 29 -5.62 7.70 6.56
CA PHE A 29 -6.24 8.53 7.59
C PHE A 29 -6.77 9.80 6.94
N GLU A 30 -8.05 10.08 7.13
CA GLU A 30 -8.69 11.31 6.69
C GLU A 30 -8.87 12.23 7.89
N LEU A 31 -8.36 13.46 7.79
CA LEU A 31 -8.45 14.45 8.84
C LEU A 31 -9.65 15.37 8.58
N GLU A 32 -10.66 15.30 9.43
CA GLU A 32 -11.83 16.16 9.31
C GLU A 32 -11.67 17.50 10.04
N LYS A 33 -10.85 17.54 11.11
CA LYS A 33 -10.60 18.74 11.91
C LYS A 33 -9.12 18.82 12.31
N SER A 34 -8.65 20.05 12.56
CA SER A 34 -7.27 20.30 12.99
C SER A 34 -6.91 19.62 14.32
N ALA A 35 -7.89 19.39 15.19
CA ALA A 35 -7.71 18.69 16.47
C ALA A 35 -7.36 17.20 16.31
N ASP A 36 -7.61 16.60 15.14
CA ASP A 36 -7.34 15.19 14.89
C ASP A 36 -5.87 14.93 14.49
N LEU A 37 -5.06 15.97 14.36
CA LEU A 37 -3.70 15.89 13.83
C LEU A 37 -2.74 15.13 14.75
N ALA A 38 -2.60 15.57 16.01
CA ALA A 38 -1.73 14.94 16.99
C ALA A 38 -2.06 13.45 17.23
N PRO A 39 -3.31 13.04 17.50
CA PRO A 39 -3.62 11.62 17.68
C PRO A 39 -3.42 10.80 16.40
N THR A 40 -3.57 11.39 15.22
CA THR A 40 -3.30 10.71 13.95
C THR A 40 -1.80 10.46 13.76
N PHE A 41 -0.96 11.44 14.05
CA PHE A 41 0.50 11.24 14.02
C PHE A 41 0.98 10.21 15.03
N THR A 42 0.41 10.17 16.24
CA THR A 42 0.70 9.10 17.20
C THR A 42 0.39 7.72 16.64
N LYS A 43 -0.76 7.55 15.96
CA LYS A 43 -1.11 6.27 15.30
C LYS A 43 -0.09 5.89 14.22
N VAL A 44 0.33 6.84 13.40
CA VAL A 44 1.36 6.62 12.37
C VAL A 44 2.69 6.19 13.01
N ALA A 45 3.13 6.87 14.06
CA ALA A 45 4.37 6.52 14.76
C ALA A 45 4.32 5.11 15.36
N GLN A 46 3.19 4.72 15.97
CA GLN A 46 2.99 3.36 16.50
C GLN A 46 3.01 2.29 15.39
N GLU A 47 2.41 2.60 14.24
CA GLU A 47 2.41 1.71 13.07
C GLU A 47 3.83 1.51 12.52
N LEU A 48 4.61 2.60 12.39
CA LEU A 48 6.01 2.54 11.93
C LEU A 48 6.91 1.77 12.90
N HIS A 49 6.67 1.87 14.21
CA HIS A 49 7.43 1.11 15.21
C HIS A 49 7.20 -0.41 15.10
N SER A 50 6.07 -0.82 14.53
CA SER A 50 5.69 -2.23 14.38
C SER A 50 5.81 -2.73 12.94
N GLN A 51 6.61 -2.06 12.10
CA GLN A 51 6.81 -2.46 10.71
C GLN A 51 7.87 -3.56 10.58
N TYR A 52 7.52 -4.62 9.85
CA TYR A 52 8.42 -5.75 9.56
C TYR A 52 8.53 -5.99 8.06
N VAL A 53 9.67 -6.53 7.64
CA VAL A 53 9.92 -6.97 6.25
C VAL A 53 9.87 -8.49 6.21
N LEU A 54 9.03 -9.03 5.34
CA LEU A 54 8.90 -10.47 5.10
C LEU A 54 9.43 -10.80 3.70
N GLY A 55 10.41 -11.71 3.64
CA GLY A 55 10.92 -12.26 2.39
C GLY A 55 10.31 -13.63 2.06
N PHE A 56 10.07 -13.88 0.78
CA PHE A 56 9.72 -15.20 0.26
C PHE A 56 10.29 -15.37 -1.16
N THR A 57 10.47 -16.61 -1.59
CA THR A 57 10.83 -16.93 -2.98
C THR A 57 9.58 -17.37 -3.73
N PRO A 58 9.22 -16.72 -4.85
CA PRO A 58 8.08 -17.15 -5.66
C PRO A 58 8.35 -18.52 -6.29
N ALA A 59 7.32 -19.37 -6.35
CA ALA A 59 7.46 -20.71 -6.94
C ALA A 59 7.67 -20.68 -8.46
N GLN A 60 7.12 -19.65 -9.13
CA GLN A 60 7.24 -19.45 -10.58
C GLN A 60 7.38 -17.96 -10.90
N LEU A 61 8.14 -17.65 -11.95
CA LEU A 61 8.32 -16.32 -12.52
C LEU A 61 7.60 -16.25 -13.87
N ASP A 62 6.26 -16.26 -13.82
CA ASP A 62 5.39 -16.46 -14.98
C ASP A 62 4.93 -15.15 -15.67
N GLY A 63 5.43 -14.00 -15.21
CA GLY A 63 5.04 -12.69 -15.68
C GLY A 63 3.66 -12.23 -15.21
N ARG A 64 3.01 -12.95 -14.28
CA ARG A 64 1.64 -12.66 -13.83
C ARG A 64 1.61 -12.06 -12.43
N VAL A 65 0.47 -11.45 -12.10
CA VAL A 65 0.19 -10.93 -10.77
C VAL A 65 -0.34 -12.06 -9.88
N HIS A 66 0.30 -12.25 -8.74
CA HIS A 66 -0.07 -13.25 -7.73
C HIS A 66 -0.53 -12.57 -6.44
N LYS A 67 -1.55 -13.12 -5.81
CA LYS A 67 -2.07 -12.61 -4.52
C LYS A 67 -1.15 -13.00 -3.36
N LEU A 68 -1.06 -12.12 -2.38
CA LEU A 68 -0.37 -12.32 -1.12
C LEU A 68 -1.40 -12.31 0.02
N ALA A 69 -1.23 -13.23 0.97
CA ALA A 69 -2.04 -13.27 2.17
C ALA A 69 -1.14 -13.54 3.38
N VAL A 70 -1.08 -12.59 4.31
CA VAL A 70 -0.39 -12.74 5.58
C VAL A 70 -1.41 -13.11 6.65
N LYS A 71 -1.23 -14.27 7.29
CA LYS A 71 -2.13 -14.76 8.34
C LYS A 71 -1.44 -14.66 9.69
N MET A 72 -2.18 -14.21 10.69
CA MET A 72 -1.74 -14.17 12.08
C MET A 72 -2.06 -15.48 12.77
N LYS A 73 -1.15 -15.96 13.63
CA LYS A 73 -1.40 -17.13 14.47
C LYS A 73 -2.34 -16.80 15.63
N GLN A 74 -2.21 -15.60 16.19
CA GLN A 74 -3.05 -15.13 17.28
C GLN A 74 -4.37 -14.58 16.75
N THR A 75 -5.47 -14.92 17.43
CA THR A 75 -6.81 -14.42 17.12
C THR A 75 -6.94 -12.94 17.50
N GLY A 76 -7.75 -12.20 16.74
CA GLY A 76 -7.96 -10.76 16.96
C GLY A 76 -6.87 -9.83 16.41
N LEU A 77 -5.77 -10.38 15.88
CA LEU A 77 -4.73 -9.60 15.19
C LEU A 77 -4.93 -9.62 13.68
N THR A 78 -4.63 -8.50 13.03
CA THR A 78 -4.67 -8.36 11.57
C THR A 78 -3.36 -7.72 11.10
N ALA A 79 -2.73 -8.29 10.07
CA ALA A 79 -1.61 -7.66 9.39
C ALA A 79 -2.12 -6.73 8.29
N ARG A 80 -1.53 -5.55 8.18
CA ARG A 80 -1.50 -4.84 6.89
C ARG A 80 -0.29 -5.30 6.11
N ALA A 81 -0.53 -5.69 4.87
CA ALA A 81 0.52 -6.17 3.97
C ALA A 81 0.09 -5.90 2.52
N ARG A 82 1.08 -5.86 1.64
CA ARG A 82 0.85 -5.79 0.19
C ARG A 82 -0.03 -6.96 -0.24
N ARG A 83 -1.01 -6.69 -1.10
CA ARG A 83 -2.02 -7.69 -1.51
C ARG A 83 -1.60 -8.54 -2.71
N SER A 84 -0.63 -8.08 -3.49
CA SER A 84 -0.14 -8.82 -4.64
C SER A 84 1.29 -8.43 -5.04
N TYR A 85 1.94 -9.30 -5.79
CA TYR A 85 3.21 -9.02 -6.45
C TYR A 85 3.16 -9.46 -7.92
N LEU A 86 3.97 -8.83 -8.76
CA LEU A 86 4.21 -9.27 -10.14
C LEU A 86 5.40 -10.24 -10.12
N ALA A 87 5.17 -11.47 -10.53
CA ALA A 87 6.24 -12.46 -10.69
C ALA A 87 6.95 -12.19 -12.02
N ALA A 88 7.84 -11.20 -12.05
CA ALA A 88 8.52 -10.77 -13.27
C ALA A 88 9.19 -11.96 -13.98
N ALA A 89 8.80 -12.23 -15.23
CA ALA A 89 9.44 -13.25 -16.03
C ALA A 89 10.92 -12.91 -16.20
N ASP A 90 11.77 -13.94 -16.15
CA ASP A 90 13.20 -13.75 -16.33
C ASP A 90 13.46 -13.11 -17.71
N LYS A 91 14.04 -11.90 -17.71
CA LYS A 91 14.38 -11.20 -18.95
C LYS A 91 15.44 -11.96 -19.75
N THR A 92 16.14 -12.90 -19.12
CA THR A 92 17.13 -13.77 -19.78
C THR A 92 16.47 -14.67 -20.84
N THR A 93 15.24 -15.13 -20.63
CA THR A 93 14.55 -16.01 -21.60
C THR A 93 13.93 -15.25 -22.79
N ALA A 94 13.72 -13.93 -22.67
CA ALA A 94 13.12 -13.12 -23.74
C ALA A 94 14.13 -12.65 -24.80
N GLY A 95 15.42 -12.55 -24.45
CA GLY A 95 16.49 -12.18 -25.38
C GLY A 95 16.93 -13.31 -26.32
N ASP A 96 16.71 -14.56 -25.94
CA ASP A 96 17.20 -15.75 -26.67
C ASP A 96 16.28 -16.21 -27.81
N ARG A 97 15.10 -15.57 -27.96
CA ARG A 97 14.07 -15.96 -28.94
C ARG A 97 13.99 -15.04 -30.18
N LEU A 98 14.87 -14.04 -30.29
CA LEU A 98 14.86 -13.06 -31.40
C LEU A 98 16.05 -13.17 -32.37
N GLU A 99 16.90 -14.18 -32.25
CA GLU A 99 17.88 -14.52 -33.29
C GLU A 99 17.50 -15.83 -33.99
N LYS A 100 16.70 -15.72 -35.06
CA LYS A 100 16.74 -16.62 -36.22
C LYS A 100 16.02 -16.02 -37.41
#